data_AF-A0A924BQC9-F1
#
_entry.id   AF-A0A924BQC9-F1
#
_cell.length_a   1.000
_cell.length_b   1.000
_cell.length_c   1.000
_cell.angle_alpha   90.00
_cell.angle_beta   90.00
_cell.angle_gamma   90.00
#
_symmetry.space_group_name_H-M   'P 1'
#
loop_
_entity.id
_entity.type
_entity.pdbx_description
1 polymer ?
#
loop_
_entity_poly.entity_id
_entity_poly.type
_entity_poly.pdbx_seq_one_letter_code
_entity_poly.pdbx_strand_id
1 'polypeptide(L)'
;MIDRPEEYEKMDLAEKELWWYKVLHEQTLSVIEKNHNTKEITILDAACGTGGLIHYLQHNGFENIKGFDLSPEAVQRSRQKTNVDISLLDLKD
;
A
#
# COMPACT_ATOMS: atom_id res chain seq x y z
N MET A 1 -16.46 2.36 -2.51
CA MET A 1 -15.75 1.17 -1.99
C MET A 1 -16.14 0.90 -0.55
N ILE A 2 -16.20 1.91 0.32
CA ILE A 2 -16.81 1.76 1.65
C ILE A 2 -18.25 1.21 1.47
N ASP A 3 -18.58 0.18 2.25
CA ASP A 3 -19.80 -0.63 2.15
C ASP A 3 -19.99 -1.39 0.81
N ARG A 4 -18.93 -1.55 0.02
CA ARG A 4 -18.92 -2.27 -1.27
C ARG A 4 -17.66 -3.15 -1.39
N PRO A 5 -17.59 -4.28 -0.66
CA PRO A 5 -16.40 -5.12 -0.59
C PRO A 5 -15.92 -5.66 -1.96
N GLU A 6 -16.84 -5.87 -2.90
CA GLU A 6 -16.56 -6.31 -4.26
C GLU A 6 -15.73 -5.30 -5.08
N GLU A 7 -15.82 -4.02 -4.75
CA GLU A 7 -15.03 -2.98 -5.43
C GLU A 7 -13.56 -3.05 -5.01
N TYR A 8 -13.25 -3.46 -3.78
CA TYR A 8 -11.87 -3.69 -3.36
C TYR A 8 -11.21 -4.85 -4.09
N GLU A 9 -11.96 -5.92 -4.38
CA GLU A 9 -11.44 -7.04 -5.17
C GLU A 9 -11.17 -6.64 -6.63
N LYS A 10 -12.08 -5.90 -7.25
CA LYS A 10 -11.87 -5.36 -8.60
C LYS A 10 -10.64 -4.46 -8.65
N MET A 11 -10.44 -3.64 -7.62
CA MET A 11 -9.27 -2.76 -7.53
C MET A 11 -7.98 -3.53 -7.28
N ASP A 12 -7.99 -4.55 -6.42
CA ASP A 12 -6.85 -5.46 -6.23
C ASP A 12 -6.41 -6.11 -7.55
N LEU A 13 -7.36 -6.54 -8.38
CA LEU A 13 -7.08 -7.13 -9.69
C LEU A 13 -6.59 -6.07 -10.68
N ALA A 14 -7.23 -4.90 -10.71
CA ALA A 14 -6.82 -3.79 -11.56
C ALA A 14 -5.38 -3.35 -11.28
N GLU A 15 -5.00 -3.26 -10.00
CA GLU A 15 -3.65 -2.89 -9.57
C GLU A 15 -2.59 -3.91 -10.01
N LYS A 16 -2.94 -5.20 -10.03
CA LYS A 16 -2.05 -6.28 -10.48
C LYS A 16 -1.90 -6.36 -12.00
N GLU A 17 -2.94 -6.07 -12.76
CA GLU A 17 -2.97 -6.33 -14.21
C GLU A 17 -2.67 -5.09 -15.05
N LEU A 18 -3.21 -3.92 -14.66
CA LEU A 18 -3.18 -2.73 -15.49
C LEU A 18 -1.81 -2.04 -15.42
N TRP A 19 -1.25 -1.75 -16.59
CA TRP A 19 0.13 -1.28 -16.74
C TRP A 19 0.42 0.02 -15.98
N TRP A 20 -0.56 0.92 -15.83
CA TRP A 20 -0.34 2.20 -15.15
C TRP A 20 -0.13 2.04 -13.65
N TYR A 21 -0.71 1.03 -13.01
CA TYR A 21 -0.44 0.72 -11.60
C TYR A 21 0.99 0.16 -11.42
N LYS A 22 1.42 -0.72 -12.34
CA LYS A 22 2.80 -1.23 -12.35
C LYS A 22 3.82 -0.10 -12.48
N VAL A 23 3.62 0.78 -13.45
CA VAL A 23 4.49 1.95 -13.67
C VAL A 23 4.46 2.89 -12.46
N LEU A 24 3.30 3.09 -11.82
CA LEU A 24 3.21 3.90 -10.60
C LEU A 24 4.07 3.32 -9.47
N HIS A 25 4.01 2.01 -9.24
CA HIS A 25 4.83 1.34 -8.23
C HIS A 25 6.33 1.45 -8.53
N GLU A 26 6.71 1.20 -9.78
CA GLU A 26 8.10 1.32 -10.24
C GLU A 26 8.64 2.76 -10.09
N GLN A 27 7.84 3.77 -10.46
CA GLN A 27 8.22 5.17 -10.30
C GLN A 27 8.35 5.56 -8.83
N THR A 28 7.43 5.10 -7.98
CA THR A 28 7.48 5.34 -6.53
C THR A 28 8.77 4.75 -5.94
N LEU A 29 9.07 3.49 -6.25
CA LEU A 29 10.32 2.84 -5.85
C LEU A 29 11.55 3.60 -6.33
N SER A 30 11.57 3.97 -7.61
CA SER A 30 12.70 4.70 -8.23
C SER A 30 12.97 6.03 -7.53
N VAL A 31 11.91 6.77 -7.18
CA VAL A 31 12.05 8.04 -6.43
C VAL A 31 12.59 7.79 -5.03
N ILE A 32 12.09 6.77 -4.31
CA ILE A 32 12.59 6.43 -2.97
C ILE A 32 14.09 6.09 -3.03
N GLU A 33 14.48 5.19 -3.93
CA GLU A 33 15.88 4.75 -4.08
C GLU A 33 16.82 5.85 -4.55
N LYS A 34 16.32 6.80 -5.34
CA LYS A 34 17.10 7.98 -5.75
C LYS A 34 17.40 8.93 -4.59
N ASN A 35 16.49 9.02 -3.62
CA ASN A 35 16.62 9.95 -2.48
C ASN A 35 17.21 9.29 -1.22
N HIS A 36 17.23 7.96 -1.17
CA HIS A 36 17.71 7.19 -0.03
C HIS A 36 18.65 6.07 -0.48
N ASN A 37 19.90 6.12 -0.03
CA ASN A 37 20.92 5.11 -0.33
C ASN A 37 20.81 3.84 0.56
N THR A 38 19.76 3.72 1.37
CA THR A 38 19.54 2.60 2.28
C THR A 38 18.05 2.24 2.33
N LYS A 39 17.77 0.97 2.64
CA LYS A 39 16.42 0.45 2.87
C LYS A 39 15.95 0.63 4.32
N GLU A 40 16.85 1.03 5.21
CA GLU A 40 16.58 1.32 6.63
C GLU A 40 15.91 2.69 6.83
N ILE A 41 14.85 2.96 6.07
CA ILE A 41 14.02 4.16 6.19
C ILE A 41 12.64 3.79 6.69
N THR A 42 11.97 4.72 7.37
CA THR A 42 10.57 4.54 7.77
C THR A 42 9.66 5.11 6.70
N ILE A 43 8.70 4.31 6.22
CA ILE A 43 7.73 4.69 5.20
C ILE A 43 6.33 4.68 5.80
N LEU A 44 5.55 5.71 5.53
CA LEU A 44 4.12 5.77 5.83
C LEU A 44 3.34 5.83 4.52
N ASP A 45 2.46 4.85 4.29
CA ASP A 45 1.51 4.85 3.19
C ASP A 45 0.13 5.30 3.70
N ALA A 46 -0.22 6.56 3.43
CA ALA A 46 -1.46 7.19 3.87
C ALA A 46 -2.58 6.91 2.88
N ALA A 47 -3.73 6.43 3.37
CA ALA A 47 -4.79 5.86 2.52
C ALA A 47 -4.26 4.68 1.68
N CYS A 48 -3.63 3.71 2.36
CA CYS A 48 -2.92 2.60 1.73
C CYS A 48 -3.83 1.62 0.96
N GLY A 49 -5.15 1.80 1.02
CA GLY A 49 -6.13 0.90 0.42
C GLY A 49 -5.91 -0.53 0.89
N THR A 50 -5.94 -1.47 -0.04
CA THR A 50 -5.70 -2.89 0.21
C THR A 50 -4.22 -3.26 0.30
N GLY A 51 -3.31 -2.27 0.38
CA GLY A 51 -1.89 -2.45 0.65
C GLY A 51 -1.04 -2.94 -0.52
N GLY A 52 -1.45 -2.69 -1.77
CA GLY A 52 -0.70 -3.16 -2.94
C GLY A 52 0.68 -2.50 -3.10
N LEU A 53 0.78 -1.18 -2.91
CA LEU A 53 2.08 -0.48 -2.88
C LEU A 53 2.96 -0.97 -1.71
N ILE A 54 2.40 -1.09 -0.50
CA ILE A 54 3.13 -1.64 0.67
C ILE A 54 3.71 -3.01 0.34
N HIS A 55 2.88 -3.93 -0.19
CA HIS A 55 3.32 -5.27 -0.58
C HIS A 55 4.45 -5.22 -1.60
N TYR A 56 4.36 -4.33 -2.59
CA TYR A 56 5.40 -4.12 -3.60
C TYR A 56 6.71 -3.61 -2.97
N LEU A 57 6.64 -2.64 -2.05
CA LEU A 57 7.82 -2.11 -1.36
C LEU A 57 8.47 -3.17 -0.44
N GLN A 58 7.69 -4.00 0.25
CA GLN A 58 8.23 -5.14 1.02
C GLN A 58 9.03 -6.10 0.13
N HIS A 59 8.52 -6.43 -1.07
CA HIS A 59 9.23 -7.26 -2.04
C HIS A 59 10.52 -6.61 -2.58
N ASN A 60 10.67 -5.29 -2.43
CA ASN A 60 11.86 -4.53 -2.80
C ASN A 60 12.77 -4.17 -1.61
N GLY A 61 12.60 -4.90 -0.49
CA GLY A 61 13.51 -4.88 0.65
C GLY A 61 13.24 -3.82 1.71
N PHE A 62 12.10 -3.13 1.66
CA PHE A 62 11.71 -2.18 2.72
C PHE A 62 10.95 -2.89 3.83
N GLU A 63 11.47 -2.84 5.05
CA GLU A 63 10.89 -3.55 6.21
C GLU A 63 10.10 -2.62 7.13
N ASN A 64 10.49 -1.35 7.25
CA ASN A 64 9.91 -0.39 8.18
C ASN A 64 8.80 0.43 7.50
N ILE A 65 7.70 -0.23 7.15
CA ILE A 65 6.54 0.40 6.52
C ILE A 65 5.37 0.39 7.50
N LYS A 66 4.59 1.47 7.51
CA LYS A 66 3.28 1.55 8.17
C LYS A 66 2.24 2.04 7.17
N GLY A 67 0.99 1.66 7.39
CA GLY A 67 -0.12 2.14 6.57
C GLY A 67 -1.33 2.47 7.42
N PHE A 68 -2.22 3.29 6.86
CA PHE A 68 -3.57 3.41 7.39
C PHE A 68 -4.56 3.70 6.27
N ASP A 69 -5.80 3.31 6.50
CA ASP A 69 -6.93 3.63 5.63
C ASP A 69 -8.19 3.86 6.47
N LEU A 70 -9.13 4.64 5.93
CA LEU A 70 -10.44 4.90 6.56
C LEU A 70 -11.37 3.68 6.46
N SER A 71 -11.15 2.80 5.47
CA SER A 71 -12.02 1.66 5.21
C SER A 71 -11.64 0.41 6.03
N PRO A 72 -12.55 -0.11 6.87
CA PRO A 72 -12.33 -1.36 7.59
C PRO A 72 -12.00 -2.53 6.66
N GLU A 73 -12.68 -2.63 5.52
CA GLU A 73 -12.45 -3.68 4.51
C GLU A 73 -11.07 -3.56 3.87
N ALA A 74 -10.64 -2.34 3.54
CA ALA A 74 -9.31 -2.10 2.96
C ALA A 74 -8.21 -2.47 3.94
N VAL A 75 -8.34 -2.03 5.21
CA VAL A 75 -7.42 -2.36 6.30
C VAL A 75 -7.34 -3.88 6.52
N GLN A 76 -8.48 -4.56 6.55
CA GLN A 76 -8.51 -6.01 6.73
C GLN A 76 -7.75 -6.74 5.60
N ARG A 77 -8.01 -6.37 4.34
CA ARG A 77 -7.31 -6.95 3.17
C ARG A 77 -5.82 -6.63 3.18
N SER A 78 -5.45 -5.39 3.52
CA SER A 78 -4.06 -4.97 3.61
C SER A 78 -3.29 -5.79 4.66
N ARG A 79 -3.89 -6.01 5.85
CA ARG A 79 -3.33 -6.88 6.90
C ARG A 79 -3.20 -8.35 6.49
N GLN A 80 -4.04 -8.83 5.58
CA GLN A 80 -3.92 -10.19 5.03
C GLN A 80 -2.84 -10.30 3.95
N LYS A 81 -2.60 -9.21 3.20
CA LYS A 81 -1.64 -9.14 2.08
C LYS A 81 -0.21 -8.81 2.52
N THR A 82 -0.08 -8.11 3.64
CA THR A 82 1.18 -7.53 4.13
C THR A 82 1.46 -7.99 5.55
N ASN A 83 2.73 -7.92 5.95
CA ASN A 83 3.14 -8.18 7.33
C ASN A 83 3.63 -6.89 7.99
N VAL A 84 2.81 -5.84 7.95
CA VAL A 84 3.13 -4.53 8.53
C VAL A 84 2.01 -4.01 9.41
N ASP A 85 2.32 -2.96 10.18
CA ASP A 85 1.35 -2.24 11.01
C ASP A 85 0.41 -1.42 10.12
N ILE A 86 -0.84 -1.88 10.00
CA ILE A 86 -1.92 -1.19 9.29
C ILE A 86 -2.99 -0.77 10.28
N SER A 87 -3.32 0.52 10.32
CA SER A 87 -4.33 1.10 11.22
C SER A 87 -5.61 1.51 10.47
N LEU A 88 -6.75 1.43 11.17
CA LEU A 88 -8.00 2.06 10.74
C LEU A 88 -8.02 3.48 11.28
N LEU A 89 -7.98 4.48 10.41
CA LEU A 89 -7.82 5.89 10.81
C LEU A 89 -8.41 6.84 9.75
N ASP A 90 -9.17 7.85 10.18
CA ASP A 90 -9.45 9.04 9.38
C ASP A 90 -8.35 10.08 9.62
N LEU A 91 -7.91 10.80 8.58
CA LEU A 91 -7.00 11.93 8.72
C LEU A 91 -7.56 13.10 9.55
N LYS A 92 -8.88 13.08 9.81
CA LYS A 92 -9.58 14.08 10.62
C LYS A 92 -9.67 13.74 12.09
N ASP A 93 -9.32 12.50 12.47
CA ASP A 93 -9.23 12.08 13.87
C ASP A 93 -7.97 12.65 14.55
#